data_AF-A0A2G4F9Z7-F1
#
_entry.id   AF-A0A2G4F9Z7-F1
#
_cell.length_a   1.000
_cell.length_b   1.000
_cell.length_c   1.000
_cell.angle_alpha   90.00
_cell.angle_beta   90.00
_cell.angle_gamma   90.00
#
_symmetry.space_group_name_H-M   'P 1'
#
loop_
_entity.id
_entity.type
_entity.pdbx_description
1 polymer ?
#
loop_
_entity_poly.entity_id
_entity_poly.type
_entity_poly.pdbx_seq_one_letter_code
_entity_poly.pdbx_strand_id
1 'polypeptide(L)'
;MVRLYDAQVMHARLWPKRHGFTHRVFCFAVELSAFGRIGEGLALLGEKGWAPYQLRAADFLPASTVFGAEGVPQDFGGPAATLDQRVRAFCAAHGETLAPTARITLIAMPRAFGKSYNPVIFFLVHQGGRLHCGIVEVHNTFGERKAWFLGPACRLIGPAGEESLVLRTPKRFYVSPFSGLDTEFEFTLRSPDDRLAVGVDHFEEGRKTLISTWTGQAVPLTDSRLAWLTLKVPLLILKVVGLIHLHAAWLWLVKKLPFRRKGDDIPQQRNLRHPTPELLRKE
;
A
#
# COMPACT_ATOMS: atom_id res chain seq x y z
N MET A 1 3.58 -19.30 1.38
CA MET A 1 2.70 -19.23 2.56
C MET A 1 1.63 -18.17 2.36
N VAL A 2 0.42 -18.36 2.90
CA VAL A 2 -0.66 -17.36 2.97
C VAL A 2 -1.02 -17.16 4.45
N ARG A 3 -0.95 -15.93 4.96
CA ARG A 3 -1.23 -15.61 6.37
C ARG A 3 -2.26 -14.50 6.45
N LEU A 4 -3.28 -14.68 7.29
CA LEU A 4 -4.32 -13.70 7.57
C LEU A 4 -3.98 -12.88 8.82
N TYR A 5 -4.26 -11.59 8.78
CA TYR A 5 -4.10 -10.69 9.93
C TYR A 5 -5.41 -10.02 10.30
N ASP A 6 -5.81 -10.12 11.58
CA ASP A 6 -6.78 -9.18 12.18
C ASP A 6 -6.01 -7.91 12.53
N ALA A 7 -6.35 -6.82 11.84
CA ALA A 7 -5.50 -5.63 11.78
C ALA A 7 -6.28 -4.34 11.94
N GLN A 8 -5.55 -3.25 12.08
CA GLN A 8 -6.09 -1.90 12.14
C GLN A 8 -5.17 -0.93 11.41
N VAL A 9 -5.79 0.08 10.81
CA VAL A 9 -5.12 1.24 10.26
C VAL A 9 -5.43 2.42 11.14
N MET A 10 -4.38 3.06 11.65
CA MET A 10 -4.46 4.30 12.40
C MET A 10 -3.91 5.43 11.55
N HIS A 11 -4.64 6.54 11.50
CA HIS A 11 -4.14 7.81 10.99
C HIS A 11 -4.16 8.84 12.11
N ALA A 12 -3.04 9.52 12.32
CA ALA A 12 -2.92 10.59 13.30
C ALA A 12 -2.22 11.79 12.67
N ARG A 13 -3.00 12.81 12.30
CA ARG A 13 -2.49 14.14 11.95
C ARG A 13 -2.02 14.84 13.22
N LEU A 14 -0.75 15.24 13.22
CA LEU A 14 -0.09 15.95 14.32
C LEU A 14 -0.12 17.47 14.10
N TRP A 15 -0.09 17.91 12.84
CA TRP A 15 0.01 19.32 12.45
C TRP A 15 -0.83 19.61 11.16
N PRO A 16 -1.37 20.82 10.97
CA PRO A 16 -1.42 21.96 11.91
C PRO A 16 -2.47 21.78 13.01
N LYS A 17 -3.46 20.92 12.80
CA LYS A 17 -4.50 20.61 13.77
C LYS A 17 -4.49 19.12 14.06
N ARG A 18 -4.38 18.79 15.35
CA ARG A 18 -4.40 17.40 15.81
C ARG A 18 -5.73 16.75 15.47
N HIS A 19 -5.67 15.62 14.81
CA HIS A 19 -6.84 14.81 14.48
C HIS A 19 -6.39 13.38 14.20
N GLY A 20 -7.12 12.39 14.68
CA GLY A 20 -6.80 11.01 14.38
C GLY A 20 -7.99 10.09 14.47
N PHE A 21 -7.88 8.96 13.79
CA PHE A 21 -8.87 7.90 13.78
C PHE A 21 -8.19 6.55 13.54
N THR A 22 -8.80 5.51 14.08
CA THR A 22 -8.37 4.12 13.88
C THR A 22 -9.56 3.33 13.40
N HIS A 23 -9.35 2.48 12.40
CA HIS A 23 -10.37 1.55 11.93
C HIS A 23 -9.76 0.17 11.72
N ARG A 24 -10.60 -0.85 11.92
CA ARG A 24 -10.20 -2.24 11.72
C ARG A 24 -10.31 -2.63 10.26
N VAL A 25 -9.37 -3.46 9.85
CA VAL A 25 -9.30 -4.08 8.54
C VAL A 25 -8.80 -5.50 8.75
N PHE A 26 -8.75 -6.29 7.68
CA PHE A 26 -7.93 -7.48 7.66
C PHE A 26 -7.16 -7.51 6.35
N CYS A 27 -5.99 -8.15 6.38
CA CYS A 27 -5.15 -8.29 5.21
C CYS A 27 -4.41 -9.60 5.23
N PHE A 28 -3.73 -9.86 4.13
CA PHE A 28 -2.94 -11.05 3.94
C PHE A 28 -1.48 -10.67 3.76
N ALA A 29 -0.59 -11.48 4.34
CA ALA A 29 0.78 -11.61 3.85
C ALA A 29 0.87 -12.88 3.02
N VAL A 30 1.27 -12.76 1.75
CA VAL A 30 1.26 -13.85 0.78
C VAL A 30 2.60 -13.92 0.08
N GLU A 31 3.29 -15.05 0.20
CA GLU A 31 4.44 -15.31 -0.66
C GLU A 31 3.97 -15.48 -2.10
N LEU A 32 4.68 -14.88 -3.05
CA LEU A 32 4.28 -14.92 -4.46
C LEU A 32 4.24 -16.35 -5.02
N SER A 33 5.04 -17.27 -4.49
CA SER A 33 5.03 -18.71 -4.81
C SER A 33 3.75 -19.45 -4.37
N ALA A 34 2.88 -18.80 -3.59
CA ALA A 34 1.58 -19.33 -3.23
C ALA A 34 0.50 -19.03 -4.28
N PHE A 35 0.70 -18.03 -5.16
CA PHE A 35 -0.23 -17.76 -6.26
C PHE A 35 -0.33 -19.00 -7.16
N GLY A 36 -1.55 -19.32 -7.59
CA GLY A 36 -1.95 -20.57 -8.20
C GLY A 36 -2.61 -21.56 -7.22
N ARG A 37 -2.41 -21.37 -5.91
CA ARG A 37 -2.90 -22.26 -4.84
C ARG A 37 -3.63 -21.53 -3.70
N ILE A 38 -3.79 -20.22 -3.77
CA ILE A 38 -4.51 -19.46 -2.74
C ILE A 38 -5.99 -19.86 -2.77
N GLY A 39 -6.50 -20.23 -1.60
CA GLY A 39 -7.90 -20.63 -1.45
C GLY A 39 -8.14 -22.13 -1.62
N GLU A 40 -7.13 -22.94 -1.88
CA GLU A 40 -7.27 -24.40 -1.84
C GLU A 40 -7.84 -24.84 -0.48
N GLY A 41 -9.01 -25.48 -0.50
CA GLY A 41 -9.73 -25.90 0.71
C GLY A 41 -10.51 -24.80 1.44
N LEU A 42 -10.68 -23.61 0.86
CA LEU A 42 -11.47 -22.51 1.42
C LEU A 42 -12.64 -22.14 0.49
N ALA A 43 -13.81 -21.90 1.07
CA ALA A 43 -14.99 -21.44 0.34
C ALA A 43 -15.02 -19.91 0.18
N LEU A 44 -14.39 -19.16 1.09
CA LEU A 44 -14.50 -17.70 1.14
C LEU A 44 -13.33 -16.94 0.51
N LEU A 45 -12.23 -17.61 0.20
CA LEU A 45 -11.02 -17.04 -0.40
C LEU A 45 -10.66 -17.79 -1.67
N GLY A 46 -10.30 -17.08 -2.74
CA GLY A 46 -9.74 -17.69 -3.94
C GLY A 46 -8.95 -16.71 -4.82
N GLU A 47 -8.42 -17.20 -5.94
CA GLU A 47 -7.73 -16.37 -6.94
C GLU A 47 -8.54 -16.16 -8.22
N LYS A 48 -9.34 -17.15 -8.57
CA LYS A 48 -10.14 -17.24 -9.80
C LYS A 48 -11.56 -17.65 -9.47
N GLY A 49 -12.47 -17.53 -10.43
CA GLY A 49 -13.88 -17.90 -10.25
C GLY A 49 -14.62 -16.98 -9.28
N TRP A 50 -15.66 -17.51 -8.63
CA TRP A 50 -16.44 -16.78 -7.63
C TRP A 50 -15.96 -17.16 -6.22
N ALA A 51 -15.54 -16.16 -5.45
CA ALA A 51 -15.35 -16.23 -4.00
C ALA A 51 -15.60 -14.82 -3.44
N PRO A 52 -16.18 -14.68 -2.23
CA PRO A 52 -16.36 -13.39 -1.59
C PRO A 52 -15.06 -12.59 -1.45
N TYR A 53 -13.95 -13.27 -1.15
CA TYR A 53 -12.63 -12.67 -1.12
C TYR A 53 -11.71 -13.21 -2.20
N GLN A 54 -11.00 -12.30 -2.87
CA GLN A 54 -10.08 -12.70 -3.93
C GLN A 54 -8.74 -11.97 -3.90
N LEU A 55 -7.65 -12.72 -4.06
CA LEU A 55 -6.32 -12.17 -4.31
C LEU A 55 -5.97 -12.42 -5.76
N ARG A 56 -6.14 -11.40 -6.60
CA ARG A 56 -5.85 -11.49 -8.04
C ARG A 56 -4.50 -10.88 -8.34
N ALA A 57 -3.60 -11.65 -8.93
CA ALA A 57 -2.28 -11.16 -9.32
C ALA A 57 -2.35 -9.87 -10.16
N ALA A 58 -3.35 -9.74 -11.04
CA ALA A 58 -3.56 -8.56 -11.88
C ALA A 58 -3.78 -7.24 -11.10
N ASP A 59 -4.12 -7.30 -9.81
CA ASP A 59 -4.37 -6.11 -9.00
C ASP A 59 -3.10 -5.40 -8.56
N PHE A 60 -1.97 -6.09 -8.59
CA PHE A 60 -0.75 -5.67 -7.92
C PHE A 60 0.38 -5.38 -8.92
N LEU A 61 0.94 -4.17 -8.86
CA LEU A 61 1.99 -3.68 -9.75
C LEU A 61 1.74 -3.94 -11.25
N PRO A 62 0.54 -3.68 -11.81
CA PRO A 62 0.33 -3.88 -13.25
C PRO A 62 1.26 -2.96 -14.07
N ALA A 63 1.77 -3.49 -15.18
CA ALA A 63 2.48 -2.69 -16.16
C ALA A 63 1.52 -1.67 -16.79
N SER A 64 1.92 -0.42 -16.87
CA SER A 64 1.17 0.64 -17.56
C SER A 64 2.09 1.80 -17.91
N THR A 65 1.63 2.67 -18.81
CA THR A 65 2.32 3.91 -19.15
C THR A 65 2.53 4.77 -17.90
N VAL A 66 3.75 5.29 -17.78
CA VAL A 66 4.18 6.13 -16.65
C VAL A 66 4.06 7.60 -17.04
N PHE A 67 3.24 8.34 -16.31
CA PHE A 67 3.13 9.79 -16.43
C PHE A 67 4.18 10.49 -15.57
N GLY A 68 4.79 11.54 -16.12
CA GLY A 68 5.78 12.36 -15.41
C GLY A 68 6.98 11.53 -14.96
N ALA A 69 7.56 10.73 -15.86
CA ALA A 69 8.71 9.88 -15.55
C ALA A 69 9.87 10.71 -15.01
N GLU A 70 10.48 10.25 -13.92
CA GLU A 70 11.59 10.92 -13.26
C GLU A 70 12.48 9.93 -12.51
N GLY A 71 13.78 10.18 -12.55
CA GLY A 71 14.77 9.36 -11.86
C GLY A 71 14.90 7.99 -12.52
N VAL A 72 14.89 6.93 -11.71
CA VAL A 72 15.02 5.55 -12.19
C VAL A 72 13.78 5.13 -12.99
N PRO A 73 13.93 4.57 -14.21
CA PRO A 73 12.82 4.05 -14.99
C PRO A 73 11.95 3.07 -14.20
N GLN A 74 10.64 3.27 -14.27
CA GLN A 74 9.65 2.42 -13.61
C GLN A 74 9.30 1.23 -14.52
N ASP A 75 10.11 0.17 -14.49
CA ASP A 75 9.87 -1.06 -15.25
C ASP A 75 9.08 -2.08 -14.43
N PHE A 76 8.04 -2.66 -15.02
CA PHE A 76 7.23 -3.72 -14.42
C PHE A 76 7.14 -4.94 -15.34
N GLY A 77 8.04 -5.07 -16.32
CA GLY A 77 8.01 -6.09 -17.36
C GLY A 77 6.90 -5.86 -18.39
N GLY A 78 6.73 -6.86 -19.27
CA GLY A 78 5.73 -6.82 -20.34
C GLY A 78 4.29 -7.04 -19.87
N PRO A 79 3.29 -6.83 -20.75
CA PRO A 79 1.86 -7.00 -20.41
C PRO A 79 1.47 -8.39 -19.89
N ALA A 80 2.20 -9.43 -20.32
CA ALA A 80 1.98 -10.81 -19.90
C ALA A 80 2.80 -11.24 -18.66
N ALA A 81 3.55 -10.31 -18.05
CA ALA A 81 4.41 -10.63 -16.92
C ALA A 81 3.61 -11.09 -15.69
N THR A 82 4.05 -12.20 -15.10
CA THR A 82 3.53 -12.70 -13.82
C THR A 82 3.87 -11.71 -12.70
N LEU A 83 3.14 -11.74 -11.59
CA LEU A 83 3.40 -10.82 -10.47
C LEU A 83 4.84 -10.90 -9.96
N ASP A 84 5.42 -12.11 -9.91
CA ASP A 84 6.83 -12.32 -9.54
C ASP A 84 7.78 -11.62 -10.53
N GLN A 85 7.54 -11.79 -11.84
CA GLN A 85 8.32 -11.11 -12.89
C GLN A 85 8.20 -9.59 -12.80
N ARG A 86 7.01 -9.05 -12.49
CA ARG A 86 6.81 -7.60 -12.34
C ARG A 86 7.60 -7.03 -11.17
N VAL A 87 7.61 -7.72 -10.03
CA VAL A 87 8.41 -7.32 -8.86
C VAL A 87 9.91 -7.39 -9.19
N ARG A 88 10.37 -8.48 -9.81
CA ARG A 88 11.78 -8.64 -10.18
C ARG A 88 12.25 -7.60 -11.19
N ALA A 89 11.43 -7.29 -12.21
CA ALA A 89 11.72 -6.25 -13.18
C ALA A 89 11.86 -4.88 -12.52
N PHE A 90 10.95 -4.56 -11.59
CA PHE A 90 11.01 -3.31 -10.83
C PHE A 90 12.29 -3.22 -9.98
N CYS A 91 12.63 -4.28 -9.24
CA CYS A 91 13.88 -4.31 -8.48
C CYS A 91 15.11 -4.18 -9.40
N ALA A 92 15.13 -4.89 -10.53
CA ALA A 92 16.24 -4.85 -11.48
C ALA A 92 16.42 -3.46 -12.11
N ALA A 93 15.34 -2.74 -12.42
CA ALA A 93 15.41 -1.36 -12.90
C ALA A 93 16.06 -0.42 -11.86
N HIS A 94 15.89 -0.72 -10.57
CA HIS A 94 16.55 -0.05 -9.46
C HIS A 94 17.95 -0.59 -9.12
N GLY A 95 18.53 -1.45 -9.98
CA GLY A 95 19.88 -2.00 -9.81
C GLY A 95 19.95 -3.24 -8.91
N GLU A 96 18.81 -3.80 -8.50
CA GLU A 96 18.73 -4.90 -7.53
C GLU A 96 18.23 -6.19 -8.19
N THR A 97 19.17 -6.96 -8.74
CA THR A 97 18.89 -8.28 -9.33
C THR A 97 18.66 -9.32 -8.23
N LEU A 98 17.41 -9.74 -8.06
CA LEU A 98 17.02 -10.70 -7.04
C LEU A 98 17.47 -12.12 -7.39
N ALA A 99 18.02 -12.85 -6.41
CA ALA A 99 18.36 -14.26 -6.57
C ALA A 99 17.11 -15.09 -6.91
N PRO A 100 17.24 -16.21 -7.64
CA PRO A 100 16.11 -17.12 -7.89
C PRO A 100 15.45 -17.62 -6.60
N THR A 101 16.24 -17.77 -5.53
CA THR A 101 15.80 -18.21 -4.19
C THR A 101 15.20 -17.09 -3.34
N ALA A 102 15.16 -15.84 -3.83
CA ALA A 102 14.57 -14.73 -3.10
C ALA A 102 13.07 -14.97 -2.88
N ARG A 103 12.64 -14.82 -1.63
CA ARG A 103 11.23 -14.94 -1.25
C ARG A 103 10.60 -13.56 -1.29
N ILE A 104 9.51 -13.42 -2.04
CA ILE A 104 8.79 -12.16 -2.17
C ILE A 104 7.45 -12.31 -1.46
N THR A 105 7.19 -11.46 -0.47
CA THR A 105 5.96 -11.45 0.31
C THR A 105 5.16 -10.18 0.01
N LEU A 106 3.94 -10.35 -0.50
CA LEU A 106 2.94 -9.30 -0.68
C LEU A 106 2.15 -9.10 0.61
N ILE A 107 1.98 -7.86 1.06
CA ILE A 107 1.00 -7.46 2.06
C ILE A 107 -0.08 -6.62 1.38
N ALA A 108 -1.31 -7.14 1.37
CA ALA A 108 -2.45 -6.46 0.75
C ALA A 108 -3.80 -6.92 1.35
N MET A 109 -4.83 -6.09 1.18
CA MET A 109 -6.22 -6.50 1.37
C MET A 109 -6.71 -7.27 0.14
N PRO A 110 -7.57 -8.29 0.31
CA PRO A 110 -8.17 -8.96 -0.83
C PRO A 110 -9.21 -8.05 -1.49
N ARG A 111 -9.61 -8.39 -2.71
CA ARG A 111 -10.92 -7.95 -3.21
C ARG A 111 -12.00 -8.47 -2.27
N ALA A 112 -13.00 -7.64 -1.99
CA ALA A 112 -14.23 -8.03 -1.30
C ALA A 112 -15.40 -7.89 -2.27
N PHE A 113 -16.14 -8.97 -2.48
CA PHE A 113 -17.29 -9.05 -3.39
C PHE A 113 -16.97 -8.47 -4.77
N GLY A 114 -15.81 -8.86 -5.32
CA GLY A 114 -15.32 -8.42 -6.63
C GLY A 114 -14.64 -7.06 -6.67
N LYS A 115 -14.71 -6.24 -5.61
CA LYS A 115 -14.12 -4.90 -5.56
C LYS A 115 -12.78 -4.90 -4.82
N SER A 116 -11.74 -4.33 -5.43
CA SER A 116 -10.44 -4.12 -4.77
C SER A 116 -10.40 -2.74 -4.14
N TYR A 117 -9.95 -2.65 -2.89
CA TYR A 117 -9.69 -1.38 -2.23
C TYR A 117 -8.40 -1.50 -1.42
N ASN A 118 -7.29 -1.16 -2.05
CA ASN A 118 -5.97 -1.12 -1.42
C ASN A 118 -5.43 0.30 -1.50
N PRO A 119 -5.46 1.12 -0.42
CA PRO A 119 -4.84 2.44 -0.44
C PRO A 119 -3.31 2.34 -0.51
N VAL A 120 -2.75 1.23 -0.02
CA VAL A 120 -1.34 0.91 -0.12
C VAL A 120 -1.16 -0.61 -0.09
N ILE A 121 -0.20 -1.11 -0.86
CA ILE A 121 0.30 -2.48 -0.81
C ILE A 121 1.82 -2.47 -0.61
N PHE A 122 2.33 -3.57 -0.06
CA PHE A 122 3.75 -3.70 0.25
C PHE A 122 4.29 -5.01 -0.31
N PHE A 123 5.50 -4.97 -0.86
CA PHE A 123 6.28 -6.16 -1.15
C PHE A 123 7.53 -6.12 -0.29
N LEU A 124 7.84 -7.24 0.35
CA LEU A 124 9.09 -7.43 1.09
C LEU A 124 9.84 -8.58 0.45
N VAL A 125 11.11 -8.36 0.17
CA VAL A 125 11.99 -9.34 -0.46
C VAL A 125 12.98 -9.84 0.57
N HIS A 126 12.98 -11.15 0.81
CA HIS A 126 13.94 -11.82 1.68
C HIS A 126 14.94 -12.62 0.85
N GLN A 127 16.23 -12.42 1.10
CA GLN A 127 17.32 -13.12 0.44
C GLN A 127 18.41 -13.48 1.46
N GLY A 128 18.88 -14.72 1.44
CA GLY A 128 19.86 -15.20 2.42
C GLY A 128 19.38 -15.11 3.88
N GLY A 129 18.06 -15.22 4.10
CA GLY A 129 17.44 -15.13 5.43
C GLY A 129 17.27 -13.70 5.96
N ARG A 130 17.63 -12.67 5.20
CA ARG A 130 17.51 -11.25 5.60
C ARG A 130 16.48 -10.51 4.76
N LEU A 131 15.89 -9.47 5.33
CA LEU A 131 15.11 -8.46 4.61
C LEU A 131 16.08 -7.69 3.70
N HIS A 132 15.99 -7.94 2.38
CA HIS A 132 16.93 -7.43 1.38
C HIS A 132 16.46 -6.08 0.82
N CYS A 133 15.23 -6.02 0.34
CA CYS A 133 14.63 -4.80 -0.20
C CYS A 133 13.09 -4.85 -0.10
N GLY A 134 12.43 -3.77 -0.48
CA GLY A 134 10.98 -3.68 -0.47
C GLY A 134 10.42 -2.74 -1.52
N ILE A 135 9.14 -2.90 -1.81
CA ILE A 135 8.38 -2.03 -2.71
C ILE A 135 7.13 -1.59 -1.96
N VAL A 136 6.81 -0.29 -2.02
CA VAL A 136 5.52 0.23 -1.58
C VAL A 136 4.79 0.76 -2.80
N GLU A 137 3.54 0.34 -3.02
CA GLU A 137 2.68 0.96 -4.02
C GLU A 137 1.49 1.62 -3.32
N VAL A 138 1.37 2.94 -3.47
CA VAL A 138 0.26 3.74 -2.91
C VAL A 138 -0.74 4.03 -4.03
N HIS A 139 -2.03 3.88 -3.73
CA HIS A 139 -3.13 4.18 -4.65
C HIS A 139 -3.90 5.39 -4.13
N ASN A 140 -4.41 6.23 -5.02
CA ASN A 140 -5.31 7.30 -4.65
C ASN A 140 -6.77 6.99 -5.01
N THR A 141 -7.69 7.85 -4.58
CA THR A 141 -9.13 7.69 -4.83
C THR A 141 -9.54 7.89 -6.29
N PHE A 142 -8.62 8.30 -7.16
CA PHE A 142 -8.83 8.47 -8.60
C PHE A 142 -8.37 7.26 -9.42
N GLY A 143 -7.83 6.23 -8.76
CA GLY A 143 -7.34 5.01 -9.41
C GLY A 143 -5.89 5.08 -9.89
N GLU A 144 -5.22 6.21 -9.66
CA GLU A 144 -3.78 6.36 -9.95
C GLU A 144 -2.95 5.63 -8.91
N ARG A 145 -1.75 5.22 -9.32
CA ARG A 145 -0.84 4.43 -8.50
C ARG A 145 0.59 4.91 -8.65
N LYS A 146 1.37 4.82 -7.59
CA LYS A 146 2.81 5.09 -7.62
C LYS A 146 3.55 4.08 -6.77
N ALA A 147 4.68 3.61 -7.27
CA ALA A 147 5.56 2.68 -6.55
C ALA A 147 6.83 3.39 -6.06
N TRP A 148 7.35 2.95 -4.92
CA TRP A 148 8.63 3.35 -4.37
C TRP A 148 9.45 2.11 -4.06
N PHE A 149 10.75 2.18 -4.35
CA PHE A 149 11.71 1.13 -4.07
C PHE A 149 12.50 1.46 -2.81
N LEU A 150 12.58 0.51 -1.88
CA LEU A 150 13.41 0.56 -0.68
C LEU A 150 14.54 -0.46 -0.84
N GLY A 151 15.70 -0.01 -1.30
CA GLY A 151 16.86 -0.86 -1.53
C GLY A 151 17.58 -1.30 -0.24
N PRO A 152 18.62 -2.14 -0.35
CA PRO A 152 19.38 -2.64 0.79
C PRO A 152 19.97 -1.56 1.69
N ALA A 153 20.31 -0.39 1.12
CA ALA A 153 20.81 0.77 1.86
C ALA A 153 19.79 1.37 2.84
N CYS A 154 18.49 1.07 2.66
CA CYS A 154 17.42 1.50 3.57
C CYS A 154 17.31 0.60 4.81
N ARG A 155 18.11 -0.47 4.91
CA ARG A 155 17.98 -1.45 5.99
C ARG A 155 18.55 -0.92 7.30
N LEU A 156 17.74 -1.01 8.34
CA LEU A 156 18.12 -0.75 9.73
C LEU A 156 17.97 -2.03 10.55
N ILE A 157 18.90 -2.26 11.46
CA ILE A 157 18.86 -3.35 12.43
C ILE A 157 18.63 -2.71 13.81
N GLY A 158 17.53 -3.08 14.45
CA GLY A 158 17.21 -2.60 15.78
C GLY A 158 17.99 -3.33 16.89
N PRO A 159 17.89 -2.87 18.14
CA PRO A 159 18.70 -3.38 19.25
C PRO A 159 18.49 -4.87 19.56
N ALA A 160 17.30 -5.41 19.28
CA ALA A 160 16.98 -6.82 19.48
C ALA A 160 17.19 -7.67 18.20
N GLY A 161 17.88 -7.12 17.20
CA GLY A 161 18.16 -7.79 15.93
C GLY A 161 17.03 -7.71 14.91
N GLU A 162 15.97 -6.94 15.18
CA GLU A 162 14.85 -6.76 14.27
C GLU A 162 15.25 -5.96 13.03
N GLU A 163 15.02 -6.51 11.84
CA GLU A 163 15.31 -5.83 10.59
C GLU A 163 14.11 -5.00 10.12
N SER A 164 14.39 -3.80 9.61
CA SER A 164 13.40 -2.95 8.96
C SER A 164 13.99 -2.24 7.75
N LEU A 165 13.14 -1.80 6.83
CA LEU A 165 13.51 -0.89 5.75
C LEU A 165 12.86 0.46 6.01
N VAL A 166 13.68 1.52 6.06
CA VAL A 166 13.21 2.89 6.26
C VAL A 166 13.69 3.78 5.12
N LEU A 167 12.76 4.44 4.45
CA LEU A 167 13.06 5.36 3.36
C LEU A 167 12.23 6.63 3.52
N ARG A 168 12.91 7.79 3.56
CA ARG A 168 12.28 9.10 3.37
C ARG A 168 12.48 9.57 1.93
N THR A 169 11.41 9.99 1.27
CA THR A 169 11.44 10.33 -0.16
C THR A 169 10.31 11.29 -0.55
N PRO A 170 10.51 12.16 -1.56
CA PRO A 170 9.46 13.04 -2.06
C PRO A 170 8.19 12.28 -2.48
N LYS A 171 7.04 12.78 -2.02
CA LYS A 171 5.73 12.20 -2.34
C LYS A 171 5.40 12.39 -3.82
N ARG A 172 5.34 13.64 -4.30
CA ARG A 172 5.02 14.00 -5.70
C ARG A 172 3.85 13.19 -6.28
N PHE A 173 2.82 12.99 -5.45
CA PHE A 173 1.64 12.16 -5.74
C PHE A 173 0.44 12.64 -4.94
N TYR A 174 -0.66 12.93 -5.65
CA TYR A 174 -1.88 13.41 -5.01
C TYR A 174 -2.64 12.26 -4.35
N VAL A 175 -2.65 12.23 -3.02
CA VAL A 175 -3.37 11.20 -2.22
C VAL A 175 -4.49 11.78 -1.37
N SER A 176 -4.48 13.10 -1.12
CA SER A 176 -5.46 13.78 -0.26
C SER A 176 -5.52 15.27 -0.58
N PRO A 177 -6.72 15.90 -0.54
CA PRO A 177 -6.88 17.36 -0.67
C PRO A 177 -6.29 18.16 0.50
N PHE A 178 -5.93 17.47 1.60
CA PHE A 178 -5.42 18.08 2.84
C PHE A 178 -3.92 17.83 3.05
N SER A 179 -3.19 17.47 2.00
CA SER A 179 -1.72 17.34 2.02
C SER A 179 -1.16 17.97 0.75
N GLY A 180 -0.17 18.86 0.87
CA GLY A 180 0.51 19.43 -0.31
C GLY A 180 1.26 18.36 -1.10
N LEU A 181 1.67 18.62 -2.35
CA LEU A 181 2.50 17.67 -3.11
C LEU A 181 3.99 17.75 -2.77
N ASP A 182 4.46 18.93 -2.36
CA ASP A 182 5.82 19.17 -1.87
C ASP A 182 5.94 18.72 -0.40
N THR A 183 5.82 17.41 -0.22
CA THR A 183 5.86 16.72 1.07
C THR A 183 6.63 15.42 0.87
N GLU A 184 7.14 14.85 1.94
CA GLU A 184 7.85 13.58 1.89
C GLU A 184 7.03 12.47 2.54
N PHE A 185 7.19 11.25 2.03
CA PHE A 185 6.81 10.05 2.75
C PHE A 185 8.03 9.48 3.47
N GLU A 186 7.81 8.98 4.68
CA GLU A 186 8.72 8.07 5.37
C GLU A 186 8.05 6.71 5.49
N PHE A 187 8.55 5.75 4.71
CA PHE A 187 8.09 4.37 4.74
C PHE A 187 8.85 3.59 5.80
N THR A 188 8.16 2.76 6.57
CA THR A 188 8.79 1.79 7.48
C THR A 188 8.20 0.41 7.20
N LEU A 189 9.03 -0.52 6.71
CA LEU A 189 8.62 -1.90 6.43
C LEU A 189 9.31 -2.85 7.39
N ARG A 190 8.56 -3.84 7.88
CA ARG A 190 9.06 -4.93 8.71
C ARG A 190 8.50 -6.25 8.20
N SER A 191 9.29 -7.32 8.33
CA SER A 191 8.87 -8.68 7.99
C SER A 191 7.52 -9.03 8.65
N PRO A 192 6.52 -9.47 7.87
CA PRO A 192 5.23 -9.84 8.44
C PRO A 192 5.28 -11.27 8.99
N ASP A 193 5.63 -11.41 10.27
CA ASP A 193 5.71 -12.69 11.00
C ASP A 193 4.42 -12.96 11.80
N ASP A 194 4.48 -13.05 13.13
CA ASP A 194 3.29 -13.16 13.98
C ASP A 194 2.56 -11.81 14.14
N ARG A 195 3.27 -10.72 13.83
CA ARG A 195 2.75 -9.35 13.93
C ARG A 195 3.00 -8.62 12.62
N LEU A 196 1.99 -7.88 12.20
CA LEU A 196 2.09 -6.90 11.13
C LEU A 196 2.42 -5.54 11.74
N ALA A 197 3.41 -4.84 11.18
CA ALA A 197 3.73 -3.46 11.54
C ALA A 197 4.42 -2.74 10.38
N VAL A 198 3.65 -2.01 9.58
CA VAL A 198 4.16 -1.16 8.49
C VAL A 198 3.65 0.27 8.64
N GLY A 199 4.43 1.25 8.17
CA GLY A 199 4.18 2.68 8.35
C GLY A 199 4.36 3.50 7.09
N VAL A 200 3.55 4.55 6.95
CA VAL A 200 3.62 5.57 5.90
C VAL A 200 3.39 6.94 6.54
N ASP A 201 4.46 7.53 7.05
CA ASP A 201 4.41 8.83 7.71
C ASP A 201 4.58 9.95 6.68
N HIS A 202 3.99 11.11 6.94
CA HIS A 202 4.14 12.30 6.12
C HIS A 202 5.02 13.33 6.84
N PHE A 203 5.89 13.95 6.06
CA PHE A 203 6.70 15.07 6.49
C PHE A 203 6.45 16.28 5.59
N GLU A 204 6.35 17.45 6.22
CA GLU A 204 6.30 18.76 5.55
C GLU A 204 7.39 19.63 6.19
N GLU A 205 8.30 20.18 5.38
CA GLU A 205 9.42 21.02 5.86
C GLU A 205 10.23 20.38 7.01
N GLY A 206 10.51 19.07 6.90
CA GLY A 206 11.25 18.30 7.91
C GLY A 206 10.45 17.94 9.18
N ARG A 207 9.19 18.40 9.31
CA ARG A 207 8.31 18.07 10.44
C ARG A 207 7.38 16.91 10.10
N LYS A 208 7.28 15.92 10.99
CA LYS A 208 6.29 14.85 10.90
C LYS A 208 4.87 15.42 11.11
N THR A 209 4.04 15.43 10.07
CA THR A 209 2.71 16.04 10.10
C THR A 209 1.58 15.02 10.21
N LEU A 210 1.79 13.80 9.73
CA LEU A 210 0.81 12.73 9.78
C LEU A 210 1.49 11.38 9.95
N ILE A 211 0.97 10.57 10.87
CA ILE A 211 1.38 9.19 11.08
C ILE A 211 0.32 8.27 10.50
N SER A 212 0.72 7.31 9.67
CA SER A 212 -0.17 6.22 9.24
C SER A 212 0.48 4.89 9.52
N THR A 213 -0.16 4.07 10.35
CA THR A 213 0.37 2.75 10.71
C THR A 213 -0.66 1.66 10.46
N TRP A 214 -0.20 0.57 9.86
CA TRP A 214 -0.93 -0.67 9.77
C TRP A 214 -0.34 -1.68 10.72
N THR A 215 -1.13 -2.09 11.72
CA THR A 215 -0.70 -3.05 12.75
C THR A 215 -1.72 -4.16 12.89
N GLY A 216 -1.27 -5.37 13.21
CA GLY A 216 -2.15 -6.52 13.36
C GLY A 216 -1.45 -7.76 13.91
N GLN A 217 -2.24 -8.78 14.22
CA GLN A 217 -1.73 -10.08 14.64
C GLN A 217 -2.14 -11.15 13.63
N ALA A 218 -1.22 -12.09 13.40
CA ALA A 218 -1.49 -13.27 12.59
C ALA A 218 -2.62 -14.09 13.26
N VAL A 219 -3.61 -14.47 12.47
CA VAL A 219 -4.70 -15.33 12.91
C VAL A 219 -4.85 -16.53 11.97
N PRO A 220 -5.40 -17.66 12.45
CA PRO A 220 -5.64 -18.81 11.59
C PRO A 220 -6.47 -18.44 10.36
N LEU A 221 -6.02 -18.88 9.19
CA LEU A 221 -6.74 -18.71 7.93
C LEU A 221 -7.78 -19.83 7.81
N THR A 222 -9.03 -19.53 8.17
CA THR A 222 -10.18 -20.44 8.06
C THR A 222 -11.39 -19.68 7.52
N ASP A 223 -12.33 -20.39 6.88
CA ASP A 223 -13.59 -19.78 6.43
C ASP A 223 -14.38 -19.17 7.59
N SER A 224 -14.38 -19.80 8.77
CA SER A 224 -15.04 -19.26 9.96
C SER A 224 -14.44 -17.92 10.38
N ARG A 225 -13.11 -17.76 10.31
CA ARG A 225 -12.43 -16.50 10.61
C ARG A 225 -12.69 -15.45 9.53
N LEU A 226 -12.66 -15.83 8.26
CA LEU A 226 -12.97 -14.92 7.16
C LEU A 226 -14.40 -14.40 7.29
N ALA A 227 -15.40 -15.27 7.49
CA ALA A 227 -16.79 -14.87 7.70
C ALA A 227 -16.97 -13.95 8.90
N TRP A 228 -16.29 -14.23 10.01
CA TRP A 228 -16.32 -13.38 11.19
C TRP A 228 -15.76 -11.97 10.93
N LEU A 229 -14.65 -11.89 10.19
CA LEU A 229 -14.09 -10.62 9.75
C LEU A 229 -15.02 -9.92 8.74
N THR A 230 -15.69 -10.66 7.87
CA THR A 230 -16.74 -10.16 6.97
C THR A 230 -17.90 -9.54 7.71
N LEU A 231 -18.30 -10.03 8.89
CA LEU A 231 -19.40 -9.44 9.65
C LEU A 231 -18.95 -8.19 10.41
N LYS A 232 -17.71 -8.18 10.90
CA LYS A 232 -17.14 -7.04 11.63
C LYS A 232 -16.85 -5.82 10.75
N VAL A 233 -16.48 -6.03 9.48
CA VAL A 233 -15.94 -4.98 8.62
C VAL A 233 -16.99 -4.08 7.95
N PRO A 234 -18.12 -4.53 7.38
CA PRO A 234 -19.09 -3.69 6.66
C PRO A 234 -19.80 -2.67 7.55
N LEU A 235 -20.21 -3.07 8.75
CA LEU A 235 -20.75 -2.15 9.76
C LEU A 235 -19.72 -1.08 10.12
N LEU A 236 -18.43 -1.43 10.06
CA LEU A 236 -17.33 -0.51 10.28
C LEU A 236 -17.03 0.35 9.05
N ILE A 237 -17.10 -0.17 7.82
CA ILE A 237 -16.87 0.59 6.58
C ILE A 237 -17.94 1.67 6.42
N LEU A 238 -19.23 1.35 6.58
CA LEU A 238 -20.29 2.37 6.50
C LEU A 238 -20.12 3.44 7.57
N LYS A 239 -19.77 3.03 8.80
CA LYS A 239 -19.43 3.95 9.90
C LYS A 239 -18.20 4.81 9.57
N VAL A 240 -17.15 4.23 9.00
CA VAL A 240 -15.89 4.92 8.66
C VAL A 240 -16.08 5.85 7.48
N VAL A 241 -16.78 5.45 6.42
CA VAL A 241 -17.11 6.32 5.28
C VAL A 241 -17.96 7.49 5.78
N GLY A 242 -18.98 7.24 6.59
CA GLY A 242 -19.78 8.30 7.23
C GLY A 242 -18.92 9.24 8.09
N LEU A 243 -18.02 8.68 8.91
CA LEU A 243 -17.10 9.45 9.74
C LEU A 243 -16.06 10.23 8.92
N ILE A 244 -15.57 9.70 7.79
CA ILE A 244 -14.64 10.37 6.89
C ILE A 244 -15.34 11.55 6.21
N HIS A 245 -16.57 11.36 5.73
CA HIS A 245 -17.35 12.44 5.11
C HIS A 245 -17.68 13.52 6.15
N LEU A 246 -18.08 13.10 7.36
CA LEU A 246 -18.32 14.02 8.47
C LEU A 246 -17.04 14.74 8.90
N HIS A 247 -15.90 14.06 8.95
CA HIS A 247 -14.61 14.68 9.25
C HIS A 247 -14.15 15.62 8.14
N ALA A 248 -14.28 15.25 6.88
CA ALA A 248 -13.95 16.12 5.76
C ALA A 248 -14.84 17.37 5.77
N ALA A 249 -16.15 17.21 5.99
CA ALA A 249 -17.08 18.32 6.16
C ALA A 249 -16.74 19.19 7.38
N TRP A 250 -16.37 18.59 8.52
CA TRP A 250 -15.95 19.32 9.72
C TRP A 250 -14.63 20.07 9.51
N LEU A 251 -13.65 19.44 8.85
CA LEU A 251 -12.36 20.06 8.51
C LEU A 251 -12.55 21.25 7.56
N TRP A 252 -13.47 21.12 6.60
CA TRP A 252 -13.77 22.16 5.63
C TRP A 252 -14.64 23.28 6.22
N LEU A 253 -15.81 22.96 6.78
CA LEU A 253 -16.79 23.93 7.29
C LEU A 253 -16.38 24.57 8.61
N VAL A 254 -15.85 23.78 9.55
CA VAL A 254 -15.59 24.24 10.93
C VAL A 254 -14.12 24.59 11.13
N LYS A 255 -13.19 23.76 10.62
CA LYS A 255 -11.75 24.02 10.78
C LYS A 255 -11.17 24.88 9.66
N LYS A 256 -11.94 25.21 8.60
CA LYS A 256 -11.56 26.05 7.46
C LYS A 256 -10.19 25.68 6.88
N LEU A 257 -9.88 24.38 6.80
CA LEU A 257 -8.65 23.96 6.14
C LEU A 257 -8.72 24.31 4.64
N PRO A 258 -7.62 24.80 4.04
CA PRO A 258 -7.57 25.04 2.62
C PRO A 258 -7.78 23.72 1.87
N PHE A 259 -8.81 23.70 1.02
CA PHE A 259 -9.11 22.59 0.13
C PHE A 259 -8.33 22.81 -1.18
N ARG A 260 -7.44 21.88 -1.53
CA ARG A 260 -6.69 21.92 -2.78
C ARG A 260 -7.38 21.05 -3.82
N ARG A 261 -7.63 21.58 -5.02
CA ARG A 261 -8.14 20.76 -6.12
C ARG A 261 -6.96 20.04 -6.76
N LYS A 262 -7.20 18.81 -7.23
CA LYS A 262 -6.18 18.00 -7.89
C LYS A 262 -5.57 18.71 -9.11
N GLY A 263 -6.41 19.44 -9.86
CA GLY A 263 -6.01 20.20 -11.04
C GLY A 263 -4.97 21.29 -10.78
N ASP A 264 -4.87 21.79 -9.56
CA ASP A 264 -3.98 22.91 -9.21
C ASP A 264 -2.50 22.47 -9.14
N ASP A 265 -2.24 21.17 -8.94
CA ASP A 265 -0.90 20.63 -8.68
C ASP A 265 -0.42 19.58 -9.73
N ILE A 266 -1.06 19.54 -10.92
CA ILE A 266 -0.75 18.58 -12.00
C ILE A 266 0.75 18.54 -12.38
N PRO A 267 1.45 19.68 -12.57
CA PRO A 267 2.83 19.67 -13.06
C PRO A 267 3.85 19.07 -12.08
N GLN A 268 3.48 18.84 -10.82
CA GLN A 268 4.40 18.34 -9.79
C GLN A 268 4.27 16.82 -9.58
N GLN A 269 3.29 16.17 -10.20
CA GLN A 269 3.08 14.73 -10.07
C GLN A 269 4.07 13.94 -10.93
N ARG A 270 4.72 12.92 -10.36
CA ARG A 270 5.80 12.15 -11.00
C ARG A 270 5.65 10.66 -10.77
N ASN A 271 6.06 9.86 -11.76
CA ASN A 271 6.07 8.40 -11.75
C ASN A 271 4.69 7.77 -11.48
N LEU A 272 3.64 8.31 -12.12
CA LEU A 272 2.27 7.84 -11.93
C LEU A 272 1.87 6.79 -12.97
N ARG A 273 1.22 5.73 -12.49
CA ARG A 273 0.52 4.75 -13.31
C ARG A 273 -0.98 5.02 -13.30
N HIS A 274 -1.65 4.66 -14.39
CA HIS A 274 -3.06 4.94 -14.63
C HIS A 274 -3.43 6.42 -14.46
N PRO A 275 -2.71 7.36 -15.12
CA PRO A 275 -3.00 8.79 -15.01
C PRO A 275 -4.44 9.08 -15.43
N THR A 276 -5.14 9.89 -14.64
CA THR A 276 -6.47 10.37 -15.02
C THR A 276 -6.42 11.23 -16.29
N PRO A 277 -7.52 11.31 -17.07
CA PRO A 277 -7.56 12.13 -18.28
C PRO A 277 -7.18 13.60 -18.05
N GLU A 278 -7.45 14.15 -16.86
CA GLU A 278 -7.07 15.50 -16.47
C GLU A 278 -5.55 15.71 -16.48
N LEU A 279 -4.75 14.71 -16.07
CA LEU A 279 -3.28 14.77 -16.13
C LEU A 279 -2.74 14.68 -17.56
N LEU A 280 -3.51 14.11 -18.48
CA LEU A 280 -3.10 13.89 -19.86
C LEU A 280 -3.48 15.04 -20.80
N ARG A 281 -4.29 16.00 -20.32
CA ARG A 281 -4.58 17.22 -21.08
C ARG A 281 -3.31 18.05 -21.14
N LYS A 282 -2.74 18.16 -22.34
CA LYS A 282 -1.70 19.15 -22.63
C LYS A 282 -2.34 20.54 -22.57
N GLU A 283 -1.70 21.46 -21.85
CA GLU A 283 -1.91 22.90 -22.07
C GLU A 283 -1.51 23.28 -23.50
#